data_AF-A0A7S3S943-F1
#
_entry.id   AF-A0A7S3S943-F1
#
_cell.length_a   1.000
_cell.length_b   1.000
_cell.length_c   1.000
_cell.angle_alpha   90.00
_cell.angle_beta   90.00
_cell.angle_gamma   90.00
#
_symmetry.space_group_name_H-M   'P 1'
#
loop_
_entity.id
_entity.type
_entity.pdbx_description
1 polymer ?
#
loop_
_entity_poly.entity_id
_entity_poly.type
_entity_poly.pdbx_seq_one_letter_code
_entity_poly.pdbx_strand_id
1 'polypeptide(L)'
;ALERLALAVLRFHMRGGGPAGTPPSPACGGVCGAEWWVQVRELGAAHASDRSIAYHWDGDEACMRQGEHVPPLLATVTYLGADGAPTLLLPATADERGIAEARPHAAPAAAFFSRPRP
;
A
#
# COMPACT_ATOMS: atom_id res chain seq x y z
N ALA A 1 -5.44 -17.80 2.71
CA ALA A 1 -6.65 -17.27 2.03
C ALA A 1 -6.39 -15.90 1.40
N LEU A 2 -5.79 -14.97 2.16
CA LEU A 2 -5.47 -13.61 1.70
C LEU A 2 -4.46 -13.57 0.54
N GLU A 3 -3.45 -14.43 0.53
CA GLU A 3 -2.52 -14.56 -0.59
C GLU A 3 -3.22 -14.83 -1.94
N ARG A 4 -4.22 -15.73 -1.94
CA ARG A 4 -5.01 -16.01 -3.15
C ARG A 4 -5.85 -14.80 -3.58
N LEU A 5 -6.34 -14.01 -2.63
CA LEU A 5 -7.06 -12.77 -2.91
C LEU A 5 -6.11 -11.72 -3.51
N ALA A 6 -4.92 -11.53 -2.94
CA ALA A 6 -3.90 -10.63 -3.47
C ALA A 6 -3.53 -10.98 -4.92
N LEU A 7 -3.30 -12.27 -5.20
CA LEU A 7 -3.07 -12.76 -6.56
C LEU A 7 -4.28 -12.55 -7.49
N ALA A 8 -5.50 -12.70 -6.99
CA ALA A 8 -6.70 -12.46 -7.77
C ALA A 8 -6.85 -10.97 -8.13
N VAL A 9 -6.55 -10.05 -7.20
CA VAL A 9 -6.53 -8.60 -7.41
C VAL A 9 -5.47 -8.23 -8.44
N LEU A 10 -4.24 -8.73 -8.30
CA LEU A 10 -3.18 -8.54 -9.30
C LEU A 10 -3.64 -8.97 -10.69
N ARG A 11 -4.15 -10.21 -10.81
CA ARG A 11 -4.65 -10.74 -12.08
C ARG A 11 -5.77 -9.88 -12.65
N PHE A 12 -6.69 -9.42 -11.82
CA PHE A 12 -7.78 -8.54 -12.24
C PHE A 12 -7.25 -7.27 -12.90
N HIS A 13 -6.28 -6.60 -12.27
CA HIS A 13 -5.67 -5.37 -12.82
C HIS A 13 -4.75 -5.63 -14.02
N MET A 14 -4.18 -6.82 -14.14
CA MET A 14 -3.29 -7.22 -15.24
C MET A 14 -4.00 -7.74 -16.50
N ARG A 15 -5.32 -8.01 -16.45
CA ARG A 15 -6.08 -8.61 -17.57
C ARG A 15 -5.98 -7.87 -18.91
N GLY A 16 -5.67 -6.57 -18.90
CA GLY A 16 -5.51 -5.73 -20.09
C GLY A 16 -4.07 -5.32 -20.39
N GLY A 17 -3.06 -6.01 -19.87
CA GLY A 17 -1.65 -5.61 -19.95
C GLY A 17 -1.16 -4.76 -18.77
N GLY A 18 -2.03 -4.51 -17.78
CA GLY A 18 -1.71 -3.71 -16.60
C GLY A 18 -1.78 -2.19 -16.85
N PRO A 19 -1.48 -1.38 -15.81
CA PRO A 19 -1.24 0.05 -15.96
C PRO A 19 -0.16 0.38 -17.02
N ALA A 20 -0.12 1.63 -17.49
CA ALA A 20 0.97 2.06 -18.35
C ALA A 20 2.32 1.95 -17.61
N GLY A 21 3.34 1.38 -18.26
CA GLY A 21 4.66 1.14 -17.66
C GLY A 21 4.79 -0.16 -16.85
N THR A 22 3.77 -1.03 -16.86
CA THR A 22 3.88 -2.34 -16.22
C THR A 22 4.90 -3.21 -16.97
N PRO A 23 5.89 -3.82 -16.29
CA PRO A 23 6.71 -4.85 -16.91
C PRO A 23 5.84 -5.99 -17.46
N PRO A 24 6.30 -6.68 -18.52
CA PRO A 24 5.54 -7.74 -19.18
C PRO A 24 5.03 -8.75 -18.15
N SER A 25 3.77 -9.17 -18.31
CA SER A 25 3.18 -10.19 -17.44
C SER A 25 4.01 -11.49 -17.45
N PRO A 26 3.81 -12.41 -16.49
CA PRO A 26 4.39 -13.75 -16.53
C PRO A 26 4.13 -14.52 -17.83
N ALA A 27 2.99 -14.26 -18.48
CA ALA A 27 2.69 -14.84 -19.79
C ALA A 27 3.59 -14.31 -20.92
N CYS A 28 4.27 -13.18 -20.69
CA CYS A 28 5.21 -12.54 -21.61
C CYS A 28 6.67 -12.64 -21.12
N GLY A 29 6.96 -13.50 -20.12
CA GLY A 29 8.30 -13.76 -19.62
C GLY A 29 8.82 -12.81 -18.53
N GLY A 30 8.00 -11.90 -18.01
CA GLY A 30 8.36 -11.08 -16.85
C GLY A 30 7.96 -11.72 -15.52
N VAL A 31 8.57 -11.33 -14.41
CA VAL A 31 8.14 -11.77 -13.07
C VAL A 31 7.23 -10.69 -12.49
N CYS A 32 5.98 -11.05 -12.15
CA CYS A 32 5.10 -10.19 -11.35
C CYS A 32 4.63 -10.93 -10.10
N GLY A 33 4.54 -10.19 -9.00
CA GLY A 33 4.09 -10.67 -7.71
C GLY A 33 3.07 -9.71 -7.10
N ALA A 34 2.42 -10.17 -6.04
CA ALA A 34 1.61 -9.33 -5.18
C ALA A 34 2.05 -9.54 -3.75
N GLU A 35 2.19 -8.45 -3.02
CA GLU A 35 2.37 -8.48 -1.58
C GLU A 35 1.04 -8.20 -0.90
N TRP A 36 0.85 -8.77 0.29
CA TRP A 36 -0.25 -8.44 1.16
C TRP A 36 0.26 -8.38 2.59
N TRP A 37 -0.16 -7.36 3.32
CA TRP A 37 0.14 -7.22 4.74
C TRP A 37 -1.17 -7.09 5.52
N VAL A 38 -1.12 -7.54 6.78
CA VAL A 38 -2.17 -7.30 7.76
C VAL A 38 -1.51 -6.83 9.04
N GLN A 39 -2.06 -5.79 9.65
CA GLN A 39 -1.68 -5.44 11.01
C GLN A 39 -2.51 -6.25 11.99
N VAL A 40 -1.89 -7.22 12.64
CA VAL A 40 -2.51 -7.92 13.78
C VAL A 40 -2.26 -7.09 15.02
N ARG A 41 -3.33 -6.74 15.76
CA ARG A 41 -3.25 -5.93 16.99
C ARG A 41 -3.69 -6.77 18.17
N GLU A 42 -2.97 -6.68 19.29
CA GLU A 42 -3.38 -7.31 20.53
C GLU A 42 -4.49 -6.51 21.23
N LEU A 43 -5.55 -7.21 21.63
CA LEU A 43 -6.60 -6.64 22.47
C LEU A 43 -6.03 -6.41 23.87
N GLY A 44 -6.00 -5.15 24.31
CA GLY A 44 -5.51 -4.75 25.64
C GLY A 44 -4.13 -4.10 25.66
N ALA A 45 -3.51 -3.84 24.50
CA ALA A 45 -2.25 -3.13 24.44
C ALA A 45 -2.32 -1.77 25.17
N ALA A 46 -1.36 -1.54 26.07
CA ALA A 46 -1.38 -0.46 27.05
C ALA A 46 -1.31 0.93 26.43
N HIS A 47 -0.75 1.06 25.22
CA HIS A 47 -0.61 2.33 24.54
C HIS A 47 -1.38 2.39 23.23
N ALA A 48 -1.88 3.58 22.90
CA ALA A 48 -2.63 3.82 21.66
C ALA A 48 -1.75 3.66 20.42
N SER A 49 -0.44 3.93 20.53
CA SER A 49 0.58 3.68 19.50
C SER A 49 0.57 2.23 19.04
N ASP A 50 0.46 1.29 19.99
CA ASP A 50 0.53 -0.16 19.77
C ASP A 50 -0.72 -0.70 19.07
N ARG A 51 -1.77 0.13 19.04
CA ARG A 51 -3.06 -0.15 18.40
C ARG A 51 -3.27 0.65 17.12
N SER A 52 -2.27 1.39 16.65
CA SER A 52 -2.36 2.25 15.46
C SER A 52 -1.40 1.78 14.37
N ILE A 53 -1.65 2.17 13.13
CA ILE A 53 -0.67 2.07 12.06
C ILE A 53 0.04 3.41 11.94
N ALA A 54 1.36 3.42 12.03
CA ALA A 54 2.13 4.62 11.76
C ALA A 54 2.04 4.97 10.26
N TYR A 55 2.28 6.24 9.94
CA TYR A 55 2.53 6.61 8.55
C TYR A 55 3.70 5.79 8.02
N HIS A 56 3.51 5.17 6.87
CA HIS A 56 4.51 4.35 6.21
C HIS A 56 4.39 4.53 4.71
N TRP A 57 5.46 4.14 4.02
CA TRP A 57 5.54 4.09 2.58
C TRP A 57 5.51 2.62 2.17
N ASP A 58 4.64 2.30 1.23
CA ASP A 58 4.56 0.94 0.68
C ASP A 58 5.73 0.73 -0.27
N GLY A 59 6.40 -0.41 -0.17
CA GLY A 59 7.59 -0.69 -0.97
C GLY A 59 8.17 -2.07 -0.67
N ASP A 60 9.10 -2.50 -1.52
CA ASP A 60 9.77 -3.80 -1.36
C ASP A 60 10.67 -3.80 -0.11
N GLU A 61 10.30 -4.58 0.91
CA GLU A 61 11.04 -4.64 2.18
C GLU A 61 12.47 -5.20 2.04
N ALA A 62 12.74 -6.03 1.02
CA ALA A 62 14.08 -6.54 0.76
C ALA A 62 14.98 -5.43 0.19
N CYS A 63 14.46 -4.63 -0.75
CA CYS A 63 15.13 -3.43 -1.26
C CYS A 63 15.32 -2.39 -0.16
N MET A 64 14.32 -2.16 0.69
CA MET A 64 14.41 -1.17 1.77
C MET A 64 15.53 -1.51 2.77
N ARG A 65 15.75 -2.79 3.06
CA ARG A 65 16.89 -3.24 3.90
C ARG A 65 18.26 -2.96 3.27
N GLN A 66 18.30 -2.70 1.96
CA GLN A 66 19.50 -2.31 1.22
C GLN A 66 19.61 -0.79 1.03
N GLY A 67 18.67 -0.01 1.58
CA GLY A 67 18.62 1.45 1.44
C GLY A 67 17.92 1.93 0.17
N GLU A 68 17.21 1.05 -0.55
CA GLU A 68 16.46 1.41 -1.76
C GLU A 68 14.96 1.35 -1.50
N HIS A 69 14.24 2.43 -1.84
CA HIS A 69 12.78 2.45 -1.76
C HIS A 69 12.17 2.21 -3.14
N VAL A 70 11.74 0.97 -3.39
CA VAL A 70 11.05 0.59 -4.63
C VAL A 70 9.54 0.56 -4.37
N PRO A 71 8.76 1.58 -4.79
CA PRO A 71 7.32 1.60 -4.55
C PRO A 71 6.58 0.58 -5.44
N PRO A 72 5.40 0.10 -5.02
CA PRO A 72 4.59 -0.76 -5.88
C PRO A 72 4.09 0.02 -7.10
N LEU A 73 4.01 -0.66 -8.24
CA LEU A 73 3.37 -0.12 -9.44
C LEU A 73 1.90 0.22 -9.21
N LEU A 74 1.21 -0.58 -8.41
CA LEU A 74 -0.20 -0.41 -8.06
C LEU A 74 -0.41 -0.86 -6.61
N ALA A 75 -0.93 0.05 -5.78
CA ALA A 75 -1.40 -0.25 -4.45
C ALA A 75 -2.94 -0.28 -4.43
N THR A 76 -3.52 -1.27 -3.77
CA THR A 76 -4.98 -1.40 -3.62
C THR A 76 -5.36 -1.65 -2.18
N VAL A 77 -6.44 -1.04 -1.72
CA VAL A 77 -7.01 -1.29 -0.39
C VAL A 77 -8.32 -2.05 -0.57
N THR A 78 -8.42 -3.23 0.05
CA THR A 78 -9.63 -4.05 0.02
C THR A 78 -10.17 -4.21 1.44
N TYR A 79 -11.35 -3.66 1.71
CA TYR A 79 -12.05 -3.89 2.98
C TYR A 79 -12.80 -5.22 2.94
N LEU A 80 -12.56 -6.08 3.93
CA LEU A 80 -13.22 -7.40 4.04
C LEU A 80 -14.51 -7.38 4.88
N GLY A 81 -14.80 -6.26 5.53
CA GLY A 81 -15.98 -6.03 6.36
C GLY A 81 -16.23 -4.53 6.54
N ALA A 82 -17.27 -4.19 7.29
CA ALA A 82 -17.68 -2.80 7.53
C ALA A 82 -16.98 -2.13 8.73
N ASP A 83 -16.31 -2.93 9.58
CA ASP A 83 -15.67 -2.46 10.79
C ASP A 83 -14.22 -2.00 10.55
N GLY A 84 -13.78 -1.01 11.34
CA GLY A 84 -12.39 -0.58 11.40
C GLY A 84 -12.15 0.86 11.00
N ALA A 85 -10.88 1.26 11.07
CA ALA A 85 -10.46 2.60 10.71
C ALA A 85 -10.41 2.77 9.18
N PRO A 86 -10.73 3.98 8.68
CA PRO A 86 -10.55 4.32 7.28
C PRO A 86 -9.08 4.31 6.87
N THR A 87 -8.83 4.20 5.57
CA THR A 87 -7.49 4.39 4.99
C THR A 87 -7.34 5.84 4.54
N LEU A 88 -6.24 6.46 4.96
CA LEU A 88 -5.85 7.83 4.63
C LEU A 88 -4.60 7.81 3.76
N LEU A 89 -4.66 8.44 2.58
CA LEU A 89 -3.50 8.69 1.74
C LEU A 89 -3.24 10.20 1.74
N LEU A 90 -2.04 10.57 2.16
CA LEU A 90 -1.61 11.96 2.22
C LEU A 90 -0.71 12.29 1.02
N PRO A 91 -0.82 13.50 0.46
CA PRO A 91 0.11 13.99 -0.56
C PRO A 91 1.43 14.41 0.09
N ALA A 92 2.15 13.45 0.65
CA ALA A 92 3.43 13.63 1.26
C ALA A 92 4.54 13.10 0.34
N THR A 93 5.77 13.51 0.61
CA THR A 93 6.97 12.78 0.18
C THR A 93 7.77 12.37 1.40
N ALA A 94 8.79 11.53 1.23
CA ALA A 94 9.77 11.28 2.28
C ALA A 94 11.18 11.62 1.83
N ASP A 95 12.02 11.94 2.80
CA ASP A 95 13.47 12.00 2.63
C ASP A 95 14.08 10.59 2.52
N GLU A 96 15.40 10.53 2.35
CA GLU A 96 16.19 9.28 2.31
C GLU A 96 16.09 8.43 3.59
N ARG A 97 15.56 9.00 4.68
CA ARG A 97 15.39 8.34 5.99
C ARG A 97 13.94 7.91 6.24
N GLY A 98 13.05 8.10 5.27
CA GLY A 98 11.64 7.77 5.39
C GLY A 98 10.83 8.78 6.21
N ILE A 99 11.40 9.92 6.57
CA ILE A 99 10.69 10.97 7.31
C ILE A 99 9.78 11.71 6.35
N ALA A 100 8.49 11.74 6.68
CA ALA A 100 7.49 12.40 5.85
C ALA A 100 7.71 13.93 5.83
N GLU A 101 7.90 14.46 4.63
CA GLU A 101 7.91 15.88 4.33
C GLU A 101 6.57 16.28 3.72
N ALA A 102 5.87 17.20 4.39
CA ALA A 102 4.70 17.84 3.81
C ALA A 102 5.15 18.75 2.67
N ARG A 103 4.70 18.48 1.44
CA ARG A 103 5.02 19.37 0.31
C ARG A 103 4.34 20.73 0.48
N PRO A 104 5.10 21.85 0.51
CA PRO A 104 4.50 23.18 0.44
C PRO A 104 3.83 23.35 -0.93
N HIS A 105 2.57 23.80 -0.92
CA HIS A 105 1.63 23.76 -2.04
C HIS A 105 2.11 24.32 -3.39
N ALA A 106 1.75 23.59 -4.45
CA ALA A 106 1.12 24.19 -5.64
C ALA A 106 -0.19 23.43 -5.89
N ALA A 107 -1.35 24.09 -5.69
CA ALA A 107 -2.73 23.56 -5.81
C ALA A 107 -3.19 22.59 -4.70
N PRO A 108 -4.51 22.40 -4.45
CA PRO A 108 -5.00 21.77 -3.23
C PRO A 108 -4.72 20.28 -3.29
N ALA A 109 -3.63 19.87 -2.64
CA ALA A 109 -3.30 18.48 -2.46
C ALA A 109 -4.30 17.91 -1.43
N ALA A 110 -5.43 17.42 -1.91
CA ALA A 110 -6.45 16.82 -1.07
C ALA A 110 -5.97 15.44 -0.61
N ALA A 111 -6.00 15.20 0.70
CA ALA A 111 -5.86 13.84 1.21
C ALA A 111 -7.00 12.96 0.67
N PHE A 112 -6.68 11.72 0.30
CA PHE A 112 -7.70 10.74 -0.06
C PHE A 112 -8.08 9.94 1.17
N PHE A 113 -9.38 9.84 1.40
CA PHE A 113 -9.94 9.05 2.48
C PHE A 113 -10.85 7.98 1.88
N SER A 114 -10.57 6.74 2.23
CA SER A 114 -11.40 5.58 1.88
C SER A 114 -11.88 4.92 3.16
N ARG A 115 -13.13 4.45 3.19
CA ARG A 115 -13.69 3.75 4.35
C ARG A 115 -14.49 2.54 3.91
N PRO A 116 -14.61 1.51 4.76
CA PRO A 116 -15.58 0.45 4.55
C PRO A 116 -16.98 1.03 4.30
N ARG A 117 -17.72 0.45 3.35
CA ARG A 117 -19.15 0.75 3.18
C ARG A 117 -19.96 -0.16 4.11
N PRO A 118 -20.97 0.37 4.81
CA PRO A 118 -21.89 -0.43 5.60
C PRO A 118 -22.73 -1.37 4.71
#